data_AF-A0A3P3ENB9-F1
#
_entry.id   AF-A0A3P3ENB9-F1
#
_cell.length_a   1.000
_cell.length_b   1.000
_cell.length_c   1.000
_cell.angle_alpha   90.00
_cell.angle_beta   90.00
_cell.angle_gamma   90.00
#
_symmetry.space_group_name_H-M   'P 1'
#
loop_
_entity.id
_entity.type
_entity.pdbx_description
1 polymer ?
#
loop_
_entity_poly.entity_id
_entity_poly.type
_entity_poly.pdbx_seq_one_letter_code
_entity_poly.pdbx_strand_id
1 'polypeptide(L)'
;MAFERLGTATAPRQLFSSTPAQRVALARQQFFEEGVRPSGLVGEAVIQSWLRCTRNHSDRQRIVPFDAVTPSRLHATLARNRELLEVARQELASMESALAGTDCRVILTDGEGVVVHVTHQPAAAHQPVLRKTARVGVNISERIVGTTAPGIVATTGQACTVDGAEHYFDVLSQMQCAAAPIRDVAGRLAGVLDITMEARRFGFDAASMVGLYATTIENRLLQAQSRDHLILRFQASPTLLGTPMEALAGVAPDGTIAWLNSAGARLIGRLPEEACERDVESMLGHDLASLLRLERREAAQPLRLASGLGVWVQARLKAADGVDFRHAVAVPGEAGTALSAEPAAAAEPLAAHERTPAIAPHHAQAEALPGETLREHSRKLIEETLAAQDGNVSQAARQLGVSRGTLYRRLRGWREQDKGTPPRAPG
;
A
#
# COMPACT_ATOMS: atom_id res chain seq x y z
N MET A 1 31.16 46.92 -34.13
CA MET A 1 31.09 47.46 -32.75
C MET A 1 30.83 46.30 -31.82
N ALA A 2 31.82 46.00 -30.99
CA ALA A 2 31.81 44.93 -30.02
C ALA A 2 30.88 45.30 -28.86
N PHE A 3 29.97 44.40 -28.48
CA PHE A 3 29.40 44.40 -27.14
C PHE A 3 30.33 43.57 -26.25
N GLU A 4 31.14 44.28 -25.49
CA GLU A 4 32.07 43.72 -24.51
C GLU A 4 31.34 42.85 -23.48
N ARG A 5 31.87 41.64 -23.30
CA ARG A 5 31.61 40.81 -22.13
C ARG A 5 32.21 41.49 -20.90
N LEU A 6 31.38 42.17 -20.12
CA LEU A 6 31.68 42.51 -18.74
C LEU A 6 30.94 41.54 -17.82
N GLY A 7 31.55 40.38 -17.61
CA GLY A 7 31.16 39.39 -16.60
C GLY A 7 32.43 38.77 -16.05
N THR A 8 32.73 39.04 -14.78
CA THR A 8 33.93 38.56 -14.08
C THR A 8 33.97 37.03 -14.02
N ALA A 9 35.17 36.43 -14.08
CA ALA A 9 35.40 34.97 -13.96
C ALA A 9 35.07 34.40 -12.55
N THR A 10 34.50 35.21 -11.66
CA THR A 10 34.16 34.89 -10.27
C THR A 10 32.82 35.51 -9.84
N ALA A 11 31.85 35.58 -10.75
CA ALA A 11 30.48 35.85 -10.35
C ALA A 11 29.89 34.60 -9.67
N PRO A 12 29.27 34.70 -8.47
CA PRO A 12 28.59 33.55 -7.87
C PRO A 12 27.53 33.04 -8.85
N ARG A 13 27.56 31.73 -9.17
CA ARG A 13 26.52 31.05 -9.97
C ARG A 13 25.17 31.56 -9.49
N GLN A 14 24.32 32.08 -10.37
CA GLN A 14 23.00 32.60 -10.00
C GLN A 14 22.28 31.58 -9.12
N LEU A 15 22.20 31.86 -7.81
CA LEU A 15 21.80 30.87 -6.83
C LEU A 15 20.31 30.59 -6.90
N PHE A 16 19.46 31.56 -7.26
CA PHE A 16 18.01 31.37 -7.32
C PHE A 16 17.30 32.31 -8.31
N SER A 17 16.98 31.77 -9.49
CA SER A 17 15.84 32.18 -10.34
C SER A 17 15.62 31.15 -11.46
N SER A 18 15.48 29.87 -11.08
CA SER A 18 15.27 28.78 -12.04
C SER A 18 13.81 28.35 -12.06
N THR A 19 13.11 28.71 -13.14
CA THR A 19 11.85 28.06 -13.52
C THR A 19 12.03 26.54 -13.52
N PRO A 20 10.97 25.73 -13.31
CA PRO A 20 11.08 24.27 -13.38
C PRO A 20 11.78 23.80 -14.67
N ALA A 21 11.46 24.42 -15.82
CA ALA A 21 12.10 24.12 -17.10
C ALA A 21 13.61 24.38 -17.10
N GLN A 22 14.07 25.50 -16.51
CA GLN A 22 15.50 25.79 -16.40
C GLN A 22 16.23 24.82 -15.47
N ARG A 23 15.60 24.37 -14.37
CA ARG A 23 16.19 23.35 -13.48
C ARG A 23 16.37 22.02 -14.21
N VAL A 24 15.34 21.59 -14.92
CA VAL A 24 15.40 20.34 -15.71
C VAL A 24 16.44 20.46 -16.83
N ALA A 25 16.52 21.60 -17.52
CA ALA A 25 17.53 21.83 -18.55
C ALA A 25 18.97 21.74 -17.98
N LEU A 26 19.22 22.38 -16.84
CA LEU A 26 20.51 22.27 -16.14
C LEU A 26 20.80 20.84 -15.69
N ALA A 27 19.79 20.12 -15.18
CA ALA A 27 19.92 18.73 -14.78
C ALA A 27 20.29 17.84 -15.98
N ARG A 28 19.66 18.07 -17.14
CA ARG A 28 19.98 17.35 -18.38
C ARG A 28 21.40 17.64 -18.85
N GLN A 29 21.83 18.90 -18.83
CA GLN A 29 23.20 19.28 -19.19
C GLN A 29 24.21 18.56 -18.30
N GLN A 30 24.04 18.65 -16.97
CA GLN A 30 24.92 17.98 -16.01
C GLN A 30 24.97 16.47 -16.26
N PHE A 31 23.80 15.84 -16.40
CA PHE A 31 23.73 14.38 -16.51
C PHE A 31 24.22 13.85 -17.86
N PHE A 32 23.75 14.41 -18.97
CA PHE A 32 23.96 13.86 -20.31
C PHE A 32 25.19 14.40 -21.03
N GLU A 33 25.64 15.62 -20.69
CA GLU A 33 26.78 16.26 -21.38
C GLU A 33 28.02 16.27 -20.49
N GLU A 34 27.86 16.58 -19.20
CA GLU A 34 28.99 16.71 -18.27
C GLU A 34 29.29 15.40 -17.51
N GLY A 35 28.40 14.41 -17.57
CA GLY A 35 28.53 13.15 -16.82
C GLY A 35 28.42 13.31 -15.30
N VAL A 36 27.90 14.45 -14.84
CA VAL A 36 27.73 14.79 -13.43
C VAL A 36 26.31 14.47 -12.99
N ARG A 37 26.17 13.79 -11.86
CA ARG A 37 24.86 13.49 -11.28
C ARG A 37 24.17 14.78 -10.79
N PRO A 38 22.96 15.13 -11.29
CA PRO A 38 22.31 16.39 -10.96
C PRO A 38 21.52 16.31 -9.65
N SER A 39 22.16 16.62 -8.53
CA SER A 39 21.50 16.60 -7.21
C SER A 39 20.64 17.84 -6.95
N GLY A 40 19.38 17.63 -6.51
CA GLY A 40 18.48 18.71 -6.09
C GLY A 40 17.81 19.51 -7.22
N LEU A 41 18.06 19.15 -8.49
CA LEU A 41 17.47 19.82 -9.65
C LEU A 41 16.18 19.15 -10.15
N VAL A 42 16.15 17.81 -10.09
CA VAL A 42 15.02 16.95 -10.45
C VAL A 42 14.87 15.83 -9.40
N GLY A 43 13.74 15.12 -9.42
CA GLY A 43 13.48 14.03 -8.50
C GLY A 43 14.47 12.87 -8.64
N GLU A 44 14.84 12.25 -7.51
CA GLU A 44 15.77 11.11 -7.49
C GLU A 44 15.30 9.94 -8.37
N ALA A 45 13.98 9.69 -8.41
CA ALA A 45 13.40 8.66 -9.26
C ALA A 45 13.64 8.92 -10.77
N VAL A 46 13.63 10.19 -11.20
CA VAL A 46 13.93 10.60 -12.57
C VAL A 46 15.41 10.35 -12.89
N ILE A 47 16.33 10.73 -11.99
CA ILE A 47 17.77 10.50 -12.17
C ILE A 47 18.08 9.00 -12.29
N GLN A 48 17.50 8.18 -11.42
CA GLN A 48 17.66 6.73 -11.45
C GLN A 48 17.08 6.14 -12.73
N SER A 49 15.99 6.69 -13.25
CA SER A 49 15.42 6.30 -14.53
C SER A 49 16.34 6.68 -15.70
N TRP A 50 16.89 7.90 -15.72
CA TRP A 50 17.87 8.29 -16.73
C TRP A 50 19.08 7.36 -16.74
N LEU A 51 19.59 6.96 -15.57
CA LEU A 51 20.69 6.00 -15.45
C LEU A 51 20.34 4.64 -16.07
N ARG A 52 19.12 4.12 -15.86
CA ARG A 52 18.66 2.88 -16.49
C ARG A 52 18.48 3.04 -17.99
N CYS A 53 17.91 4.15 -18.44
CA CYS A 53 17.67 4.43 -19.84
C CYS A 53 18.98 4.55 -20.64
N THR A 54 19.99 5.24 -20.12
CA THR A 54 21.31 5.37 -20.78
C THR A 54 22.04 4.04 -20.97
N ARG A 55 21.72 3.00 -20.18
CA ARG A 55 22.26 1.64 -20.40
C ARG A 55 21.65 0.96 -21.63
N ASN A 56 20.44 1.34 -22.02
CA ASN A 56 19.67 0.70 -23.09
C ASN A 56 19.54 1.58 -24.34
N HIS A 57 19.81 2.88 -24.22
CA HIS A 57 19.63 3.86 -25.27
C HIS A 57 20.85 4.78 -25.36
N SER A 58 21.42 4.86 -26.56
CA SER A 58 22.55 5.75 -26.86
C SER A 58 22.13 7.07 -27.52
N ASP A 59 20.93 7.14 -28.09
CA ASP A 59 20.41 8.29 -28.82
C ASP A 59 19.05 8.74 -28.27
N ARG A 60 18.99 9.98 -27.78
CA ARG A 60 17.79 10.63 -27.20
C ARG A 60 16.85 11.23 -28.25
N GLN A 61 17.33 11.43 -29.47
CA GLN A 61 16.55 11.97 -30.59
C GLN A 61 15.93 10.86 -31.45
N ARG A 62 16.21 9.61 -31.12
CA ARG A 62 15.63 8.44 -31.79
C ARG A 62 14.11 8.53 -31.84
N ILE A 63 13.55 8.14 -32.99
CA ILE A 63 12.11 7.96 -33.16
C ILE A 63 11.64 6.79 -32.28
N VAL A 64 10.72 7.09 -31.36
CA VAL A 64 10.02 6.08 -30.56
C VAL A 64 8.82 5.59 -31.39
N PRO A 65 8.76 4.30 -31.77
CA PRO A 65 7.75 3.82 -32.72
C PRO A 65 6.35 3.65 -32.11
N PHE A 66 6.26 3.52 -30.77
CA PHE A 66 5.02 3.25 -30.03
C PHE A 66 4.23 2.08 -30.63
N ASP A 67 4.94 1.00 -30.97
CA ASP A 67 4.35 -0.17 -31.59
C ASP A 67 3.42 -0.91 -30.63
N ALA A 68 2.29 -1.35 -31.18
CA ALA A 68 1.45 -2.31 -30.50
C ALA A 68 2.17 -3.66 -30.45
N VAL A 69 2.02 -4.37 -29.33
CA VAL A 69 2.42 -5.76 -29.24
C VAL A 69 1.63 -6.60 -30.25
N THR A 70 2.17 -7.77 -30.61
CA THR A 70 1.49 -8.72 -31.50
C THR A 70 0.07 -9.03 -30.99
N PRO A 71 -0.91 -9.31 -31.88
CA PRO A 71 -2.28 -9.63 -31.46
C PRO A 71 -2.38 -10.77 -30.43
N SER A 72 -1.58 -11.83 -30.58
CA SER A 72 -1.54 -12.95 -29.62
C SER A 72 -1.06 -12.52 -28.24
N ARG A 73 -0.02 -11.68 -28.18
CA ARG A 73 0.47 -11.09 -26.93
C ARG A 73 -0.57 -10.17 -26.30
N LEU A 74 -1.26 -9.34 -27.10
CA LEU A 74 -2.33 -8.48 -26.60
C LEU A 74 -3.47 -9.30 -25.99
N HIS A 75 -3.95 -10.32 -26.71
CA HIS A 75 -5.01 -11.19 -26.22
C HIS A 75 -4.62 -11.87 -24.89
N ALA A 76 -3.40 -12.40 -24.80
CA ALA A 76 -2.89 -13.00 -23.57
C ALA A 76 -2.76 -11.97 -22.43
N THR A 77 -2.31 -10.74 -22.71
CA THR A 77 -2.23 -9.65 -21.74
C THR A 77 -3.62 -9.26 -21.23
N LEU A 78 -4.60 -9.06 -22.10
CA LEU A 78 -5.97 -8.74 -21.69
C LEU A 78 -6.61 -9.86 -20.86
N ALA A 79 -6.38 -11.12 -21.25
CA ALA A 79 -6.88 -12.28 -20.51
C ALA A 79 -6.30 -12.35 -19.09
N ARG A 80 -4.98 -12.15 -18.93
CA ARG A 80 -4.33 -12.13 -17.60
C ARG A 80 -4.79 -10.98 -16.72
N ASN A 81 -5.12 -9.83 -17.31
CA ASN A 81 -5.54 -8.62 -16.60
C ASN A 81 -7.06 -8.46 -16.51
N ARG A 82 -7.84 -9.50 -16.82
CA ARG A 82 -9.30 -9.42 -16.87
C ARG A 82 -9.89 -8.94 -15.54
N GLU A 83 -9.48 -9.52 -14.42
CA GLU A 83 -10.00 -9.14 -13.10
C GLU A 83 -9.67 -7.68 -12.73
N LEU A 84 -8.45 -7.21 -13.05
CA LEU A 84 -8.06 -5.80 -12.89
C LEU A 84 -8.96 -4.88 -13.72
N LEU A 85 -9.17 -5.20 -15.00
CA LEU A 85 -10.04 -4.40 -15.88
C LEU A 85 -11.49 -4.37 -15.39
N GLU A 86 -11.99 -5.51 -14.89
CA GLU A 86 -13.34 -5.63 -14.33
C GLU A 86 -13.54 -4.72 -13.12
N VAL A 87 -12.62 -4.74 -12.14
CA VAL A 87 -12.73 -3.90 -10.93
C VAL A 87 -12.45 -2.42 -11.20
N ALA A 88 -11.61 -2.12 -12.19
CA ALA A 88 -11.23 -0.76 -12.55
C ALA A 88 -12.30 -0.02 -13.38
N ARG A 89 -13.20 -0.75 -14.05
CA ARG A 89 -14.14 -0.19 -15.03
C ARG A 89 -14.88 1.05 -14.55
N GLN A 90 -15.49 0.98 -13.36
CA GLN A 90 -16.28 2.09 -12.81
C GLN A 90 -15.39 3.30 -12.52
N GLU A 91 -14.23 3.08 -11.92
CA GLU A 91 -13.29 4.15 -11.56
C GLU A 91 -12.72 4.83 -12.79
N LEU A 92 -12.37 4.06 -13.83
CA LEU A 92 -11.91 4.59 -15.12
C LEU A 92 -12.99 5.45 -15.80
N ALA A 93 -14.25 5.03 -15.76
CA ALA A 93 -15.37 5.81 -16.29
C ALA A 93 -15.61 7.10 -15.47
N SER A 94 -15.50 7.03 -14.14
CA SER A 94 -15.59 8.21 -13.26
C SER A 94 -14.45 9.20 -13.52
N MET A 95 -13.22 8.73 -13.71
CA MET A 95 -12.09 9.56 -14.10
C MET A 95 -12.32 10.22 -15.46
N GLU A 96 -12.82 9.47 -16.44
CA GLU A 96 -13.14 9.99 -17.77
C GLU A 96 -14.15 11.14 -17.70
N SER A 97 -15.19 10.99 -16.87
CA SER A 97 -16.19 12.03 -16.63
C SER A 97 -15.60 13.24 -15.90
N ALA A 98 -14.82 13.01 -14.84
CA ALA A 98 -14.18 14.07 -14.05
C ALA A 98 -13.16 14.90 -14.85
N LEU A 99 -12.51 14.27 -15.84
CA LEU A 99 -11.55 14.92 -16.73
C LEU A 99 -12.20 15.43 -18.02
N ALA A 100 -13.52 15.34 -18.18
CA ALA A 100 -14.19 15.79 -19.38
C ALA A 100 -13.98 17.30 -19.59
N GLY A 101 -13.68 17.70 -20.82
CA GLY A 101 -13.33 19.09 -21.15
C GLY A 101 -11.87 19.46 -20.85
N THR A 102 -11.06 18.54 -20.33
CA THR A 102 -9.60 18.69 -20.27
C THR A 102 -8.92 17.99 -21.45
N ASP A 103 -7.64 18.28 -21.65
CA ASP A 103 -6.79 17.61 -22.65
C ASP A 103 -6.13 16.32 -22.11
N CYS A 104 -6.59 15.80 -20.95
CA CYS A 104 -5.99 14.64 -20.30
C CYS A 104 -6.41 13.31 -20.94
N ARG A 105 -5.52 12.32 -20.85
CA ARG A 105 -5.79 10.91 -21.13
C ARG A 105 -5.53 10.08 -19.89
N VAL A 106 -6.44 9.15 -19.61
CA VAL A 106 -6.20 8.13 -18.58
C VAL A 106 -5.76 6.86 -19.28
N ILE A 107 -4.64 6.31 -18.84
CA ILE A 107 -4.03 5.10 -19.36
C ILE A 107 -3.87 4.13 -18.20
N LEU A 108 -4.30 2.88 -18.40
CA LEU A 108 -3.98 1.77 -17.49
C LEU A 108 -3.05 0.81 -18.24
N THR A 109 -1.95 0.45 -17.60
CA THR A 109 -1.00 -0.56 -18.10
C THR A 109 -1.02 -1.81 -17.22
N ASP A 110 -0.63 -2.95 -17.79
CA ASP A 110 -0.24 -4.12 -17.00
C ASP A 110 1.12 -3.90 -16.33
N GLY A 111 1.53 -4.82 -15.45
CA GLY A 111 2.82 -4.75 -14.75
C GLY A 111 4.06 -4.71 -15.66
N GLU A 112 3.92 -5.06 -16.94
CA GLU A 112 5.00 -5.05 -17.95
C GLU A 112 4.99 -3.78 -18.82
N GLY A 113 4.09 -2.84 -18.56
CA GLY A 113 3.98 -1.57 -19.30
C GLY A 113 3.19 -1.67 -20.61
N VAL A 114 2.44 -2.74 -20.86
CA VAL A 114 1.52 -2.82 -22.00
C VAL A 114 0.21 -2.14 -21.64
N VAL A 115 -0.22 -1.19 -22.46
CA VAL A 115 -1.49 -0.48 -22.27
C VAL A 115 -2.67 -1.46 -22.41
N VAL A 116 -3.49 -1.58 -21.36
CA VAL A 116 -4.67 -2.45 -21.31
C VAL A 116 -5.99 -1.68 -21.36
N HIS A 117 -5.98 -0.38 -21.04
CA HIS A 117 -7.13 0.50 -21.17
C HIS A 117 -6.71 1.94 -21.45
N VAL A 118 -7.54 2.65 -22.22
CA VAL A 118 -7.43 4.10 -22.48
C VAL A 118 -8.84 4.68 -22.46
N THR A 119 -9.03 5.83 -21.80
CA THR A 119 -10.33 6.52 -21.80
C THR A 119 -10.64 7.15 -23.16
N HIS A 120 -11.92 7.19 -23.52
CA HIS A 120 -12.42 7.42 -24.89
C HIS A 120 -12.65 8.89 -25.24
N GLN A 121 -12.05 9.84 -24.51
CA GLN A 121 -12.21 11.26 -24.83
C GLN A 121 -11.78 11.55 -26.28
N PRO A 122 -12.38 12.52 -26.99
CA PRO A 122 -11.85 12.95 -28.29
C PRO A 122 -10.45 13.52 -28.08
N ALA A 123 -9.43 13.06 -28.83
CA ALA A 123 -8.12 13.71 -28.76
C ALA A 123 -8.29 15.12 -29.32
N ALA A 124 -7.96 16.14 -28.52
CA ALA A 124 -7.86 17.50 -29.04
C ALA A 124 -7.00 17.50 -30.32
N ALA A 125 -7.28 18.44 -31.23
CA ALA A 125 -6.68 18.45 -32.57
C ALA A 125 -5.13 18.43 -32.56
N HIS A 126 -4.52 18.84 -31.44
CA HIS A 126 -3.07 19.04 -31.27
C HIS A 126 -2.44 18.10 -30.23
N GLN A 127 -2.60 16.77 -30.39
CA GLN A 127 -1.99 15.75 -29.51
C GLN A 127 -1.33 14.59 -30.31
N PRO A 128 -0.31 14.86 -31.13
CA PRO A 128 0.28 13.87 -32.03
C PRO A 128 1.00 12.71 -31.31
N VAL A 129 1.65 12.96 -30.17
CA VAL A 129 2.35 11.92 -29.41
C VAL A 129 1.33 11.05 -28.68
N LEU A 130 0.39 11.67 -27.95
CA LEU A 130 -0.67 10.97 -27.24
C LEU A 130 -1.51 10.07 -28.16
N ARG A 131 -1.82 10.51 -29.38
CA ARG A 131 -2.55 9.69 -30.36
C ARG A 131 -1.81 8.40 -30.73
N LYS A 132 -0.48 8.40 -30.66
CA LYS A 132 0.34 7.20 -30.93
C LYS A 132 0.47 6.32 -29.69
N THR A 133 0.64 6.92 -28.50
CA THR A 133 0.91 6.20 -27.25
C THR A 133 -0.35 5.65 -26.59
N ALA A 134 -1.44 6.41 -26.58
CA ALA A 134 -2.69 6.11 -25.90
C ALA A 134 -3.56 5.15 -26.74
N ARG A 135 -3.04 3.94 -26.99
CA ARG A 135 -3.75 2.86 -27.67
C ARG A 135 -3.53 1.55 -26.92
N VAL A 136 -4.61 0.78 -26.75
CA VAL A 136 -4.53 -0.56 -26.17
C VAL A 136 -3.55 -1.43 -26.97
N GLY A 137 -2.65 -2.09 -26.25
CA GLY A 137 -1.58 -2.92 -26.78
C GLY A 137 -0.25 -2.22 -27.04
N VAL A 138 -0.18 -0.88 -26.99
CA VAL A 138 1.11 -0.18 -27.07
C VAL A 138 1.95 -0.50 -25.84
N ASN A 139 3.23 -0.79 -26.04
CA ASN A 139 4.16 -0.98 -24.95
C ASN A 139 4.84 0.36 -24.58
N ILE A 140 4.52 0.86 -23.39
CA ILE A 140 5.08 2.10 -22.82
C ILE A 140 6.00 1.83 -21.62
N SER A 141 6.57 0.63 -21.53
CA SER A 141 7.59 0.31 -20.52
C SER A 141 8.82 1.22 -20.65
N GLU A 142 9.49 1.44 -19.52
CA GLU A 142 10.69 2.29 -19.43
C GLU A 142 11.78 1.89 -20.44
N ARG A 143 11.88 0.58 -20.77
CA ARG A 143 12.82 0.06 -21.77
C ARG A 143 12.50 0.48 -23.21
N ILE A 144 11.26 0.81 -23.51
CA ILE A 144 10.81 1.12 -24.88
C ILE A 144 10.66 2.63 -25.08
N VAL A 145 10.06 3.32 -24.12
CA VAL A 145 9.73 4.76 -24.22
C VAL A 145 10.59 5.63 -23.31
N GLY A 146 11.59 5.04 -22.64
CA GLY A 146 12.47 5.75 -21.72
C GLY A 146 11.73 6.21 -20.46
N THR A 147 12.28 7.24 -19.83
CA THR A 147 11.72 7.84 -18.61
C THR A 147 10.35 8.43 -18.87
N THR A 148 9.34 7.81 -18.28
CA THR A 148 7.94 8.25 -18.20
C THR A 148 7.44 7.98 -16.79
N ALA A 149 6.39 8.66 -16.35
CA ALA A 149 5.78 8.34 -15.05
C ALA A 149 5.38 6.86 -14.95
N PRO A 150 4.62 6.27 -15.89
CA PRO A 150 4.27 4.85 -15.80
C PRO A 150 5.49 3.92 -15.79
N GLY A 151 6.54 4.24 -16.53
CA GLY A 151 7.80 3.48 -16.51
C GLY A 151 8.51 3.51 -15.15
N ILE A 152 8.62 4.69 -14.53
CA ILE A 152 9.22 4.83 -13.19
C ILE A 152 8.38 4.09 -12.14
N VAL A 153 7.06 4.26 -12.16
CA VAL A 153 6.17 3.59 -11.20
C VAL A 153 6.25 2.07 -11.36
N ALA A 154 6.34 1.56 -12.59
CA ALA A 154 6.46 0.13 -12.82
C ALA A 154 7.74 -0.45 -12.18
N THR A 155 8.85 0.29 -12.26
CA THR A 155 10.13 -0.13 -11.67
C THR A 155 10.19 0.08 -10.14
N THR A 156 9.62 1.16 -9.62
CA THR A 156 9.78 1.55 -8.21
C THR A 156 8.62 1.10 -7.31
N GLY A 157 7.46 0.83 -7.89
CA GLY A 157 6.21 0.59 -7.16
C GLY A 157 5.77 1.78 -6.31
N GLN A 158 6.25 3.00 -6.61
CA GLN A 158 5.90 4.24 -5.93
C GLN A 158 5.28 5.22 -6.94
N ALA A 159 4.25 5.95 -6.52
CA ALA A 159 3.64 6.97 -7.36
C ALA A 159 4.64 8.09 -7.70
N CYS A 160 4.56 8.64 -8.91
CA CYS A 160 5.45 9.70 -9.35
C CYS A 160 4.84 10.57 -10.45
N THR A 161 5.43 11.75 -10.63
CA THR A 161 5.15 12.64 -11.76
C THR A 161 6.41 12.81 -12.61
N VAL A 162 6.24 12.98 -13.91
CA VAL A 162 7.31 13.33 -14.85
C VAL A 162 6.82 14.48 -15.72
N ASP A 163 7.54 15.60 -15.71
CA ASP A 163 7.16 16.83 -16.40
C ASP A 163 8.16 17.24 -17.50
N GLY A 164 7.63 17.43 -18.71
CA GLY A 164 8.35 17.99 -19.84
C GLY A 164 9.67 17.27 -20.12
N ALA A 165 10.78 18.02 -20.07
CA ALA A 165 12.11 17.51 -20.37
C ALA A 165 12.69 16.55 -19.30
N GLU A 166 11.93 16.23 -18.24
CA GLU A 166 12.25 15.08 -17.37
C GLU A 166 12.12 13.76 -18.11
N HIS A 167 11.28 13.71 -19.15
CA HIS A 167 11.22 12.59 -20.07
C HIS A 167 12.57 12.36 -20.76
N TYR A 168 12.92 11.10 -20.96
CA TYR A 168 14.24 10.74 -21.50
C TYR A 168 14.40 11.19 -22.95
N PHE A 169 13.45 10.79 -23.82
CA PHE A 169 13.44 11.12 -25.23
C PHE A 169 12.84 12.50 -25.48
N ASP A 170 13.46 13.27 -26.39
CA ASP A 170 13.05 14.65 -26.67
C ASP A 170 11.64 14.72 -27.29
N VAL A 171 11.20 13.68 -28.00
CA VAL A 171 9.83 13.58 -28.53
C VAL A 171 8.76 13.63 -27.44
N LEU A 172 9.10 13.27 -26.20
CA LEU A 172 8.21 13.28 -25.04
C LEU A 172 8.33 14.56 -24.20
N SER A 173 9.16 15.54 -24.60
CA SER A 173 9.45 16.71 -23.77
C SER A 173 8.26 17.68 -23.60
N GLN A 174 7.16 17.46 -24.33
CA GLN A 174 5.91 18.20 -24.20
C GLN A 174 4.86 17.45 -23.38
N MET A 175 5.21 16.28 -22.83
CA MET A 175 4.32 15.45 -22.04
C MET A 175 4.38 15.84 -20.58
N GLN A 176 3.26 15.73 -19.89
CA GLN A 176 3.19 15.72 -18.44
C GLN A 176 2.43 14.48 -18.01
N CYS A 177 3.05 13.67 -17.15
CA CYS A 177 2.51 12.39 -16.71
C CYS A 177 2.45 12.34 -15.18
N ALA A 178 1.38 11.79 -14.64
CA ALA A 178 1.24 11.46 -13.22
C ALA A 178 0.71 10.03 -13.10
N ALA A 179 1.44 9.17 -12.40
CA ALA A 179 1.12 7.76 -12.32
C ALA A 179 1.17 7.21 -10.90
N ALA A 180 0.38 6.18 -10.64
CA ALA A 180 0.32 5.46 -9.37
C ALA A 180 0.19 3.94 -9.57
N PRO A 181 0.83 3.13 -8.69
CA PRO A 181 0.82 1.68 -8.80
C PRO A 181 -0.51 1.10 -8.32
N ILE A 182 -0.86 -0.07 -8.86
CA ILE A 182 -1.95 -0.93 -8.37
C ILE A 182 -1.34 -2.30 -8.07
N ARG A 183 -1.49 -2.79 -6.84
CA ARG A 183 -0.92 -4.07 -6.40
C ARG A 183 -1.96 -5.18 -6.27
N ASP A 184 -1.53 -6.41 -6.50
CA ASP A 184 -2.31 -7.62 -6.26
C ASP A 184 -2.17 -8.12 -4.81
N VAL A 185 -2.94 -9.16 -4.44
CA VAL A 185 -2.87 -9.77 -3.09
C VAL A 185 -1.54 -10.45 -2.78
N ALA A 186 -0.69 -10.69 -3.78
CA ALA A 186 0.67 -11.17 -3.57
C ALA A 186 1.67 -10.01 -3.36
N GLY A 187 1.19 -8.75 -3.33
CA GLY A 187 2.01 -7.54 -3.21
C GLY A 187 2.74 -7.14 -4.49
N ARG A 188 2.52 -7.87 -5.60
CA ARG A 188 3.13 -7.61 -6.90
C ARG A 188 2.39 -6.50 -7.61
N LEU A 189 3.08 -5.83 -8.54
CA LEU A 189 2.47 -4.83 -9.39
C LEU A 189 1.49 -5.49 -10.37
N ALA A 190 0.18 -5.23 -10.19
CA ALA A 190 -0.86 -5.67 -11.12
C ALA A 190 -0.92 -4.75 -12.34
N GLY A 191 -0.71 -3.45 -12.14
CA GLY A 191 -0.71 -2.47 -13.20
C GLY A 191 -0.33 -1.07 -12.72
N VAL A 192 -0.25 -0.13 -13.66
CA VAL A 192 0.00 1.28 -13.38
C VAL A 192 -1.11 2.12 -13.99
N LEU A 193 -1.76 2.93 -13.17
CA LEU A 193 -2.71 3.94 -13.59
C LEU A 193 -1.95 5.24 -13.84
N ASP A 194 -2.22 5.88 -14.96
CA ASP A 194 -1.54 7.08 -15.41
C ASP A 194 -2.54 8.10 -15.96
N ILE A 195 -2.33 9.37 -15.62
CA ILE A 195 -2.97 10.53 -16.24
C ILE A 195 -1.89 11.28 -16.99
N THR A 196 -2.09 11.45 -18.29
CA THR A 196 -1.11 12.09 -19.18
C THR A 196 -1.76 13.23 -19.97
N MET A 197 -1.01 14.31 -20.18
CA MET A 197 -1.36 15.44 -21.03
C MET A 197 -0.20 15.79 -21.97
N GLU A 198 -0.51 16.33 -23.15
CA GLU A 198 0.47 16.82 -24.13
C GLU A 198 0.30 18.33 -24.32
N ALA A 199 1.42 19.05 -24.51
CA ALA A 199 1.53 20.48 -24.84
C ALA A 199 1.01 21.49 -23.80
N ARG A 200 0.24 21.05 -22.80
CA ARG A 200 -0.28 21.87 -21.69
C ARG A 200 0.12 21.29 -20.34
N ARG A 201 -0.11 22.08 -19.30
CA ARG A 201 0.06 21.66 -17.91
C ARG A 201 -1.27 21.30 -17.26
N PHE A 202 -1.24 20.40 -16.29
CA PHE A 202 -2.40 20.13 -15.45
C PHE A 202 -2.90 21.41 -14.76
N GLY A 203 -4.20 21.68 -14.88
CA GLY A 203 -4.88 22.74 -14.14
C GLY A 203 -5.36 22.32 -12.74
N PHE A 204 -4.95 21.14 -12.28
CA PHE A 204 -5.37 20.50 -11.04
C PHE A 204 -4.24 19.58 -10.52
N ASP A 205 -4.39 19.06 -9.30
CA ASP A 205 -3.43 18.11 -8.72
C ASP A 205 -3.65 16.68 -9.27
N ALA A 206 -3.05 16.41 -10.43
CA ALA A 206 -3.14 15.11 -11.09
C ALA A 206 -2.49 13.97 -10.29
N ALA A 207 -1.45 14.26 -9.50
CA ALA A 207 -0.77 13.25 -8.69
C ALA A 207 -1.69 12.75 -7.56
N SER A 208 -2.37 13.67 -6.88
CA SER A 208 -3.36 13.30 -5.85
C SER A 208 -4.55 12.56 -6.46
N MET A 209 -5.04 13.01 -7.62
CA MET A 209 -6.16 12.35 -8.30
C MET A 209 -5.80 10.92 -8.72
N VAL A 210 -4.70 10.71 -9.45
CA VAL A 210 -4.30 9.36 -9.89
C VAL A 210 -4.01 8.44 -8.71
N GLY A 211 -3.40 8.96 -7.64
CA GLY A 211 -3.15 8.20 -6.41
C GLY A 211 -4.43 7.73 -5.72
N LEU A 212 -5.45 8.61 -5.65
CA LEU A 212 -6.75 8.29 -5.06
C LEU A 212 -7.45 7.17 -5.85
N TYR A 213 -7.55 7.31 -7.17
CA TYR A 213 -8.21 6.33 -8.02
C TYR A 213 -7.44 5.00 -8.09
N ALA A 214 -6.10 5.03 -8.17
CA ALA A 214 -5.29 3.83 -8.11
C ALA A 214 -5.50 3.08 -6.78
N THR A 215 -5.58 3.81 -5.66
CA THR A 215 -5.87 3.21 -4.34
C THR A 215 -7.26 2.57 -4.30
N THR A 216 -8.28 3.22 -4.87
CA THR A 216 -9.63 2.65 -4.96
C THR A 216 -9.64 1.36 -5.79
N ILE A 217 -8.96 1.35 -6.93
CA ILE A 217 -8.84 0.19 -7.81
C ILE A 217 -8.07 -0.93 -7.11
N GLU A 218 -6.94 -0.62 -6.46
CA GLU A 218 -6.15 -1.56 -5.65
C GLU A 218 -7.01 -2.19 -4.54
N ASN A 219 -7.73 -1.39 -3.77
CA ASN A 219 -8.60 -1.88 -2.69
C ASN A 219 -9.67 -2.84 -3.23
N ARG A 220 -10.27 -2.54 -4.40
CA ARG A 220 -11.25 -3.42 -5.04
C ARG A 220 -10.61 -4.70 -5.57
N LEU A 221 -9.41 -4.62 -6.15
CA LEU A 221 -8.66 -5.76 -6.65
C LEU A 221 -8.26 -6.71 -5.52
N LEU A 222 -7.72 -6.16 -4.43
CA LEU A 222 -7.36 -6.93 -3.23
C LEU A 222 -8.57 -7.68 -2.68
N GLN A 223 -9.71 -7.01 -2.57
CA GLN A 223 -10.96 -7.65 -2.14
C GLN A 223 -11.46 -8.69 -3.14
N ALA A 224 -11.34 -8.46 -4.46
CA ALA A 224 -11.73 -9.41 -5.50
C ALA A 224 -10.94 -10.72 -5.39
N GLN A 225 -9.61 -10.60 -5.24
CA GLN A 225 -8.64 -11.70 -5.22
C GLN A 225 -8.53 -12.43 -3.88
N SER A 226 -9.07 -11.86 -2.81
CA SER A 226 -9.05 -12.42 -1.46
C SER A 226 -10.06 -13.56 -1.30
N ARG A 227 -9.79 -14.69 -1.97
CA ARG A 227 -10.52 -15.94 -1.78
C ARG A 227 -10.06 -16.56 -0.45
N ASP A 228 -11.00 -16.92 0.42
CA ASP A 228 -10.73 -17.58 1.72
C ASP A 228 -9.92 -16.73 2.72
N HIS A 229 -9.99 -15.40 2.62
CA HIS A 229 -9.40 -14.49 3.61
C HIS A 229 -10.48 -13.83 4.46
N LEU A 230 -10.16 -13.61 5.73
CA LEU A 230 -10.84 -12.63 6.57
C LEU A 230 -10.31 -11.24 6.19
N ILE A 231 -11.15 -10.41 5.59
CA ILE A 231 -10.81 -9.05 5.21
C ILE A 231 -11.12 -8.13 6.38
N LEU A 232 -10.07 -7.51 6.92
CA LEU A 232 -10.19 -6.46 7.93
C LEU A 232 -10.16 -5.10 7.23
N ARG A 233 -11.11 -4.25 7.58
CA ARG A 233 -11.18 -2.84 7.20
C ARG A 233 -11.00 -2.02 8.45
N PHE A 234 -10.02 -1.13 8.49
CA PHE A 234 -9.74 -0.39 9.72
C PHE A 234 -9.19 1.01 9.46
N GLN A 235 -9.41 1.91 10.40
CA GLN A 235 -8.85 3.26 10.37
C GLN A 235 -8.98 3.94 11.74
N ALA A 236 -8.20 5.00 12.00
CA ALA A 236 -8.27 5.78 13.24
C ALA A 236 -9.64 6.45 13.47
N SER A 237 -10.41 6.70 12.41
CA SER A 237 -11.77 7.23 12.45
C SER A 237 -12.74 6.33 11.68
N PRO A 238 -13.95 6.06 12.19
CA PRO A 238 -14.94 5.25 11.47
C PRO A 238 -15.44 5.95 10.19
N THR A 239 -15.36 7.28 10.11
CA THR A 239 -15.76 8.07 8.93
C THR A 239 -14.88 7.83 7.71
N LEU A 240 -13.69 7.27 7.89
CA LEU A 240 -12.75 6.98 6.82
C LEU A 240 -12.89 5.55 6.27
N LEU A 241 -13.68 4.69 6.91
CA LEU A 241 -13.99 3.35 6.40
C LEU A 241 -14.85 3.48 5.12
N GLY A 242 -14.53 2.69 4.10
CA GLY A 242 -15.19 2.82 2.79
C GLY A 242 -14.71 3.98 1.92
N THR A 243 -13.75 4.77 2.40
CA THR A 243 -13.03 5.74 1.57
C THR A 243 -11.73 5.12 1.05
N PRO A 244 -11.08 5.70 0.03
CA PRO A 244 -9.77 5.22 -0.42
C PRO A 244 -8.68 5.29 0.66
N MET A 245 -8.91 6.04 1.74
CA MET A 245 -7.98 6.12 2.88
C MET A 245 -8.12 4.95 3.86
N GLU A 246 -9.10 4.06 3.68
CA GLU A 246 -9.26 2.92 4.58
C GLU A 246 -8.05 1.98 4.52
N ALA A 247 -7.66 1.46 5.67
CA ALA A 247 -6.68 0.39 5.71
C ALA A 247 -7.36 -0.96 5.54
N LEU A 248 -6.74 -1.82 4.74
CA LEU A 248 -7.20 -3.17 4.46
C LEU A 248 -6.11 -4.18 4.81
N ALA A 249 -6.51 -5.30 5.39
CA ALA A 249 -5.68 -6.47 5.62
C ALA A 249 -6.43 -7.75 5.25
N GLY A 250 -5.77 -8.66 4.54
CA GLY A 250 -6.28 -10.01 4.33
C GLY A 250 -5.60 -10.97 5.30
N VAL A 251 -6.38 -11.61 6.16
CA VAL A 251 -5.90 -12.62 7.11
C VAL A 251 -6.26 -14.01 6.58
N ALA A 252 -5.26 -14.86 6.40
CA ALA A 252 -5.43 -16.23 5.96
C ALA A 252 -6.01 -17.11 7.09
N PRO A 253 -6.57 -18.30 6.77
CA PRO A 253 -7.20 -19.18 7.76
C PRO A 253 -6.25 -19.69 8.85
N ASP A 254 -4.93 -19.64 8.62
CA ASP A 254 -3.91 -20.04 9.58
C ASP A 254 -3.50 -18.92 10.57
N GLY A 255 -4.12 -17.73 10.44
CA GLY A 255 -3.87 -16.55 11.26
C GLY A 255 -2.76 -15.64 10.75
N THR A 256 -2.23 -15.86 9.55
CA THR A 256 -1.20 -14.98 8.96
C THR A 256 -1.82 -13.81 8.20
N ILE A 257 -1.23 -12.61 8.31
CA ILE A 257 -1.59 -11.48 7.46
C ILE A 257 -0.94 -11.69 6.08
N ALA A 258 -1.75 -12.10 5.11
CA ALA A 258 -1.32 -12.40 3.76
C ALA A 258 -0.93 -11.13 2.99
N TRP A 259 -1.71 -10.05 3.15
CA TRP A 259 -1.49 -8.78 2.46
C TRP A 259 -2.01 -7.59 3.25
N LEU A 260 -1.45 -6.43 2.97
CA LEU A 260 -1.88 -5.11 3.44
C LEU A 260 -1.96 -4.17 2.25
N ASN A 261 -2.98 -3.30 2.20
CA ASN A 261 -2.90 -2.14 1.31
C ASN A 261 -1.91 -1.10 1.88
N SER A 262 -1.62 -0.06 1.10
CA SER A 262 -0.68 0.99 1.52
C SER A 262 -1.08 1.70 2.83
N ALA A 263 -2.37 1.87 3.09
CA ALA A 263 -2.87 2.44 4.34
C ALA A 263 -2.67 1.48 5.54
N GLY A 264 -2.92 0.18 5.37
CA GLY A 264 -2.67 -0.83 6.39
C GLY A 264 -1.20 -0.94 6.75
N ALA A 265 -0.31 -0.89 5.76
CA ALA A 265 1.13 -0.88 6.00
C ALA A 265 1.59 0.36 6.79
N ARG A 266 0.90 1.51 6.66
CA ARG A 266 1.20 2.72 7.46
C ARG A 266 0.74 2.60 8.92
N LEU A 267 -0.38 1.92 9.18
CA LEU A 267 -0.95 1.82 10.52
C LEU A 267 -0.37 0.66 11.34
N ILE A 268 -0.11 -0.49 10.70
CA ILE A 268 0.39 -1.71 11.35
C ILE A 268 1.92 -1.84 11.19
N GLY A 269 2.48 -1.25 10.14
CA GLY A 269 3.86 -1.49 9.71
C GLY A 269 3.92 -2.37 8.46
N ARG A 270 5.10 -2.43 7.83
CA ARG A 270 5.33 -3.30 6.67
C ARG A 270 5.31 -4.76 7.11
N LEU A 271 4.78 -5.64 6.26
CA LEU A 271 4.83 -7.07 6.50
C LEU A 271 6.29 -7.56 6.45
N PRO A 272 6.75 -8.33 7.44
CA PRO A 272 8.04 -9.01 7.39
C PRO A 272 8.18 -9.92 6.16
N GLU A 273 9.40 -10.16 5.70
CA GLU A 273 9.64 -11.07 4.58
C GLU A 273 9.25 -12.51 4.93
N GLU A 274 9.54 -12.94 6.15
CA GLU A 274 9.21 -14.28 6.64
C GLU A 274 7.73 -14.40 7.01
N ALA A 275 7.04 -15.38 6.43
CA ALA A 275 5.61 -15.60 6.68
C ALA A 275 5.30 -15.95 8.14
N CYS A 276 6.23 -16.57 8.86
CA CYS A 276 6.07 -16.92 10.28
C CYS A 276 5.97 -15.69 11.20
N GLU A 277 6.50 -14.54 10.78
CA GLU A 277 6.46 -13.28 11.53
C GLU A 277 5.22 -12.43 11.20
N ARG A 278 4.40 -12.86 10.23
CA ARG A 278 3.16 -12.17 9.82
C ARG A 278 1.95 -12.59 10.65
N ASP A 279 2.17 -13.11 11.86
CA ASP A 279 1.12 -13.58 12.73
C ASP A 279 0.21 -12.43 13.19
N VAL A 280 -1.10 -12.61 13.04
CA VAL A 280 -2.09 -11.57 13.32
C VAL A 280 -2.11 -11.16 14.79
N GLU A 281 -1.84 -12.08 15.71
CA GLU A 281 -1.79 -11.79 17.15
C GLU A 281 -0.58 -10.90 17.45
N SER A 282 0.57 -11.18 16.85
CA SER A 282 1.77 -10.34 17.00
C SER A 282 1.61 -8.95 16.38
N MET A 283 0.97 -8.84 15.21
CA MET A 283 0.89 -7.57 14.47
C MET A 283 -0.29 -6.70 14.90
N LEU A 284 -1.44 -7.30 15.21
CA LEU A 284 -2.64 -6.57 15.63
C LEU A 284 -2.85 -6.59 17.14
N GLY A 285 -2.27 -7.54 17.89
CA GLY A 285 -2.53 -7.73 19.31
C GLY A 285 -3.80 -8.53 19.63
N HIS A 286 -4.41 -9.16 18.62
CA HIS A 286 -5.65 -9.93 18.75
C HIS A 286 -5.57 -11.25 18.00
N ASP A 287 -6.06 -12.33 18.61
CA ASP A 287 -6.11 -13.63 17.96
C ASP A 287 -7.16 -13.69 16.83
N LEU A 288 -7.01 -14.66 15.92
CA LEU A 288 -7.91 -14.85 14.79
C LEU A 288 -9.37 -15.08 15.25
N ALA A 289 -9.58 -15.79 16.35
CA ALA A 289 -10.92 -16.09 16.86
C ALA A 289 -11.66 -14.81 17.32
N SER A 290 -10.95 -13.85 17.90
CA SER A 290 -11.46 -12.54 18.30
C SER A 290 -11.83 -11.70 17.09
N LEU A 291 -11.00 -11.73 16.05
CA LEU A 291 -11.27 -11.02 14.80
C LEU A 291 -12.45 -11.64 14.03
N LEU A 292 -12.59 -12.96 14.03
CA LEU A 292 -13.75 -13.64 13.44
C LEU A 292 -15.06 -13.29 14.17
N ARG A 293 -15.03 -13.04 15.48
CA ARG A 293 -16.22 -12.57 16.23
C ARG A 293 -16.69 -11.19 15.79
N LEU A 294 -15.82 -10.36 15.19
CA LEU A 294 -16.19 -9.05 14.65
C LEU A 294 -17.06 -9.14 13.39
N GLU A 295 -16.99 -10.24 12.64
CA GLU A 295 -17.79 -10.44 11.41
C GLU A 295 -19.30 -10.43 11.68
N ARG A 296 -19.71 -10.86 12.88
CA ARG A 296 -21.11 -10.82 13.34
C ARG A 296 -21.61 -9.41 13.68
N ARG A 297 -20.75 -8.39 13.65
CA ARG A 297 -21.08 -7.00 13.96
C ARG A 297 -21.15 -6.19 12.67
N GLU A 298 -22.26 -5.47 12.47
CA GLU A 298 -22.37 -4.58 11.31
C GLU A 298 -21.60 -3.26 11.51
N ALA A 299 -21.58 -2.76 12.75
CA ALA A 299 -20.87 -1.53 13.10
C ALA A 299 -19.39 -1.78 13.38
N ALA A 300 -18.55 -0.82 12.98
CA ALA A 300 -17.12 -0.83 13.30
C ALA A 300 -16.91 -0.86 14.82
N GLN A 301 -15.96 -1.68 15.26
CA GLN A 301 -15.62 -1.84 16.68
C GLN A 301 -14.28 -1.17 16.98
N PRO A 302 -14.13 -0.48 18.12
CA PRO A 302 -12.85 0.03 18.55
C PRO A 302 -11.92 -1.12 18.92
N LEU A 303 -10.68 -1.06 18.45
CA LEU A 303 -9.63 -2.05 18.67
C LEU A 303 -8.31 -1.31 18.89
N ARG A 304 -7.48 -1.81 19.81
CA ARG A 304 -6.12 -1.31 20.02
C ARG A 304 -5.15 -2.25 19.33
N LEU A 305 -4.35 -1.71 18.40
CA LEU A 305 -3.30 -2.44 17.70
C LEU A 305 -2.15 -2.78 18.65
N ALA A 306 -1.27 -3.71 18.26
CA ALA A 306 -0.06 -4.06 19.01
C ALA A 306 0.86 -2.85 19.25
N SER A 307 0.85 -1.87 18.35
CA SER A 307 1.56 -0.59 18.50
C SER A 307 0.96 0.34 19.56
N GLY A 308 -0.19 0.01 20.14
CA GLY A 308 -0.96 0.85 21.06
C GLY A 308 -1.90 1.85 20.37
N LEU A 309 -1.87 1.93 19.03
CA LEU A 309 -2.76 2.80 18.26
C LEU A 309 -4.21 2.30 18.33
N GLY A 310 -5.14 3.20 18.64
CA GLY A 310 -6.58 2.93 18.60
C GLY A 310 -7.12 3.07 17.17
N VAL A 311 -7.84 2.07 16.70
CA VAL A 311 -8.49 2.04 15.38
C VAL A 311 -9.92 1.52 15.50
N TRP A 312 -10.75 1.86 14.54
CA TRP A 312 -12.05 1.26 14.31
C TRP A 312 -11.91 0.18 13.26
N VAL A 313 -12.42 -1.02 13.53
CA VAL A 313 -12.25 -2.21 12.69
C VAL A 313 -13.60 -2.82 12.33
N GLN A 314 -13.73 -3.25 11.08
CA GLN A 314 -14.77 -4.16 10.60
C GLN A 314 -14.11 -5.38 9.97
N ALA A 315 -14.70 -6.55 10.19
CA ALA A 315 -14.23 -7.79 9.59
C ALA A 315 -15.30 -8.35 8.65
N ARG A 316 -14.89 -8.86 7.49
CA ARG A 316 -15.76 -9.58 6.56
C ARG A 316 -15.05 -10.82 6.06
N LEU A 317 -15.66 -11.98 6.22
CA LEU A 317 -15.15 -13.21 5.65
C LEU A 317 -15.64 -13.32 4.20
N LYS A 318 -14.72 -13.44 3.25
CA LYS A 318 -15.09 -13.71 1.86
C LYS A 318 -14.91 -15.20 1.57
N ALA A 319 -15.98 -15.97 1.76
CA ALA A 319 -15.98 -17.38 1.41
C ALA A 319 -16.10 -17.57 -0.11
N ALA A 320 -15.53 -18.67 -0.63
CA ALA A 320 -15.50 -19.00 -2.05
C ALA A 320 -16.88 -19.04 -2.76
N ASP A 321 -17.98 -19.13 -2.01
CA ASP A 321 -19.30 -19.48 -2.56
C ASP A 321 -20.33 -18.33 -2.52
N GLY A 322 -19.94 -17.10 -2.20
CA GLY A 322 -20.89 -15.97 -2.19
C GLY A 322 -22.04 -16.09 -1.16
N VAL A 323 -21.98 -17.08 -0.27
CA VAL A 323 -22.88 -17.23 0.86
C VAL A 323 -22.39 -16.36 2.00
N ASP A 324 -23.19 -15.35 2.34
CA ASP A 324 -23.02 -14.50 3.51
C ASP A 324 -23.26 -15.35 4.77
N PHE A 325 -22.19 -15.70 5.50
CA PHE A 325 -22.25 -16.56 6.69
C PHE A 325 -22.90 -15.90 7.91
N ARG A 326 -23.43 -14.68 7.77
CA ARG A 326 -24.24 -13.99 8.79
C ARG A 326 -25.38 -14.83 9.38
N HIS A 327 -25.78 -15.91 8.72
CA HIS A 327 -26.90 -16.78 9.16
C HIS A 327 -26.55 -18.25 9.41
N ALA A 328 -25.29 -18.68 9.31
CA ALA A 328 -24.97 -20.10 9.33
C ALA A 328 -23.95 -20.49 10.40
N VAL A 329 -24.30 -20.31 11.69
CA VAL A 329 -24.11 -21.30 12.78
C VAL A 329 -25.01 -20.87 13.95
N ALA A 330 -26.20 -21.46 14.07
CA ALA A 330 -26.90 -21.52 15.34
C ALA A 330 -26.23 -22.61 16.19
N VAL A 331 -25.54 -22.22 17.27
CA VAL A 331 -25.23 -23.14 18.38
C VAL A 331 -26.39 -23.02 19.37
N PRO A 332 -27.03 -24.11 19.80
CA PRO A 332 -28.14 -24.03 20.74
C PRO A 332 -27.59 -23.70 22.12
N GLY A 333 -27.86 -22.49 22.60
CA GLY A 333 -27.48 -21.99 23.91
C GLY A 333 -28.67 -21.35 24.60
N GLU A 334 -29.38 -22.19 25.35
CA GLU A 334 -30.16 -21.91 26.56
C GLU A 334 -31.25 -20.82 26.53
N ALA A 335 -32.48 -21.30 26.76
CA ALA A 335 -33.68 -20.51 26.99
C ALA A 335 -33.49 -19.54 28.17
N GLY A 336 -33.34 -18.26 27.84
CA GLY A 336 -33.46 -17.14 28.76
C GLY A 336 -34.72 -16.34 28.41
N THR A 337 -35.71 -16.41 29.30
CA THR A 337 -36.98 -15.69 29.33
C THR A 337 -36.92 -14.26 28.79
N ALA A 338 -37.71 -14.00 27.74
CA ALA A 338 -37.96 -12.66 27.21
C ALA A 338 -38.87 -11.87 28.17
N LEU A 339 -38.38 -10.74 28.66
CA LEU A 339 -39.20 -9.66 29.21
C LEU A 339 -39.11 -8.47 28.25
N SER A 340 -40.26 -8.17 27.66
CA SER A 340 -40.53 -7.06 26.76
C SER A 340 -40.48 -5.70 27.45
N ALA A 341 -39.81 -4.72 26.85
CA ALA A 341 -40.12 -3.30 27.03
C ALA A 341 -39.58 -2.47 25.85
N GLU A 342 -40.48 -1.78 25.14
CA GLU A 342 -40.16 -0.56 24.37
C GLU A 342 -40.58 0.70 25.19
N PRO A 343 -40.47 1.96 24.69
CA PRO A 343 -39.39 2.87 25.06
C PRO A 343 -39.92 4.17 25.71
N ALA A 344 -39.06 4.93 26.39
CA ALA A 344 -39.40 6.29 26.80
C ALA A 344 -38.16 7.20 26.86
N ALA A 345 -38.39 8.45 26.47
CA ALA A 345 -37.43 9.46 26.09
C ALA A 345 -36.94 10.33 27.26
N ALA A 346 -35.80 11.00 27.01
CA ALA A 346 -35.37 12.33 27.44
C ALA A 346 -35.49 12.76 28.92
N ALA A 347 -34.34 13.03 29.55
CA ALA A 347 -33.89 14.37 29.99
C ALA A 347 -32.90 14.28 31.19
N GLU A 348 -31.70 14.84 31.01
CA GLU A 348 -30.88 15.45 32.07
C GLU A 348 -31.48 16.84 32.46
N PRO A 349 -30.98 17.62 33.47
CA PRO A 349 -29.75 17.50 34.29
C PRO A 349 -29.94 17.84 35.80
N LEU A 350 -28.90 17.66 36.62
CA LEU A 350 -28.42 18.66 37.62
C LEU A 350 -27.23 18.15 38.45
N ALA A 351 -26.25 19.03 38.61
CA ALA A 351 -25.01 18.86 39.37
C ALA A 351 -25.18 19.18 40.86
N ALA A 352 -24.38 18.54 41.71
CA ALA A 352 -23.34 19.16 42.57
C ALA A 352 -23.10 18.39 43.90
N HIS A 353 -21.81 18.04 44.10
CA HIS A 353 -21.05 17.96 45.35
C HIS A 353 -21.53 17.06 46.51
N GLU A 354 -20.68 16.10 46.93
CA GLU A 354 -19.81 16.27 48.11
C GLU A 354 -18.80 15.10 48.32
N ARG A 355 -17.53 15.49 48.46
CA ARG A 355 -16.48 15.06 49.41
C ARG A 355 -16.09 13.58 49.60
N THR A 356 -14.84 13.32 49.20
CA THR A 356 -13.94 12.21 49.57
C THR A 356 -13.68 12.14 51.09
N PRO A 357 -13.18 10.99 51.58
CA PRO A 357 -11.76 11.01 51.96
C PRO A 357 -10.94 9.82 51.46
N ALA A 358 -9.65 10.08 51.39
CA ALA A 358 -8.58 9.27 50.83
C ALA A 358 -8.24 8.02 51.66
N ILE A 359 -7.82 6.96 50.97
CA ILE A 359 -7.00 5.88 51.53
C ILE A 359 -5.86 5.63 50.54
N ALA A 360 -4.63 5.94 50.97
CA ALA A 360 -3.40 5.52 50.30
C ALA A 360 -3.06 4.08 50.70
N PRO A 361 -2.32 3.35 49.85
CA PRO A 361 -1.28 2.48 50.38
C PRO A 361 0.10 2.80 49.81
N HIS A 362 1.05 2.62 50.72
CA HIS A 362 2.49 2.74 50.63
C HIS A 362 3.14 1.91 49.51
N HIS A 363 4.23 2.48 49.00
CA HIS A 363 5.25 1.85 48.18
C HIS A 363 5.80 0.55 48.79
N ALA A 364 5.98 -0.47 47.94
CA ALA A 364 7.10 -1.39 48.03
C ALA A 364 7.83 -1.36 46.67
N GLN A 365 8.99 -0.71 46.65
CA GLN A 365 9.94 -0.74 45.55
C GLN A 365 10.59 -2.14 45.53
N ALA A 366 10.42 -2.87 44.44
CA ALA A 366 11.27 -4.01 44.10
C ALA A 366 12.21 -3.55 42.98
N GLU A 367 13.50 -3.43 43.32
CA GLU A 367 14.59 -3.19 42.40
C GLU A 367 14.64 -4.29 41.33
N ALA A 368 14.46 -3.93 40.06
CA ALA A 368 14.67 -4.83 38.93
C ALA A 368 16.02 -4.52 38.27
N LEU A 369 16.93 -5.49 38.34
CA LEU A 369 18.19 -5.53 37.58
C LEU A 369 17.91 -5.53 36.06
N PRO A 370 18.82 -4.97 35.24
CA PRO A 370 18.63 -4.87 33.80
C PRO A 370 19.04 -6.18 33.10
N GLY A 371 18.11 -6.85 32.41
CA GLY A 371 18.50 -7.84 31.39
C GLY A 371 17.62 -9.05 31.11
N GLU A 372 16.48 -9.28 31.77
CA GLU A 372 15.55 -10.33 31.31
C GLU A 372 14.58 -9.75 30.29
N THR A 373 14.77 -10.11 29.02
CA THR A 373 13.85 -9.71 27.95
C THR A 373 12.47 -10.32 28.20
N LEU A 374 11.38 -9.61 27.86
CA LEU A 374 10.01 -10.16 27.92
C LEU A 374 9.87 -11.51 27.21
N ARG A 375 10.75 -11.81 26.24
CA ARG A 375 10.84 -13.10 25.55
C ARG A 375 11.35 -14.22 26.47
N GLU A 376 12.36 -13.98 27.30
CA GLU A 376 12.88 -14.96 28.27
C GLU A 376 11.85 -15.23 29.37
N HIS A 377 11.18 -14.19 29.86
CA HIS A 377 10.11 -14.34 30.85
C HIS A 377 8.91 -15.12 30.26
N SER A 378 8.54 -14.84 29.00
CA SER A 378 7.50 -15.59 28.29
C SER A 378 7.88 -17.05 28.05
N ARG A 379 9.15 -17.33 27.73
CA ARG A 379 9.65 -18.70 27.57
C ARG A 379 9.55 -19.48 28.88
N LYS A 380 10.05 -18.89 29.96
CA LYS A 380 10.04 -19.50 31.29
C LYS A 380 8.61 -19.84 31.75
N LEU A 381 7.66 -18.92 31.57
CA LEU A 381 6.25 -19.13 31.91
C LEU A 381 5.63 -20.31 31.13
N ILE A 382 5.98 -20.45 29.85
CA ILE A 382 5.51 -21.56 29.01
C ILE A 382 6.13 -22.89 29.44
N GLU A 383 7.43 -22.92 29.74
CA GLU A 383 8.14 -24.12 30.20
C GLU A 383 7.61 -24.59 31.57
N GLU A 384 7.41 -23.66 32.51
CA GLU A 384 6.83 -23.94 33.84
C GLU A 384 5.40 -24.48 33.71
N THR A 385 4.58 -23.88 32.84
CA THR A 385 3.20 -24.33 32.63
C THR A 385 3.12 -25.68 31.91
N LEU A 386 4.06 -25.98 31.02
CA LEU A 386 4.16 -27.31 30.40
C LEU A 386 4.62 -28.37 31.40
N ALA A 387 5.58 -28.04 32.25
CA ALA A 387 6.05 -28.93 33.31
C ALA A 387 4.94 -29.23 34.34
N ALA A 388 4.16 -28.22 34.71
CA ALA A 388 3.02 -28.36 35.62
C ALA A 388 1.86 -29.21 35.05
N GLN A 389 1.84 -29.43 33.73
CA GLN A 389 0.81 -30.21 33.04
C GLN A 389 1.37 -31.51 32.43
N ASP A 390 2.50 -32.01 32.94
CA ASP A 390 3.17 -33.25 32.48
C ASP A 390 3.42 -33.28 30.95
N GLY A 391 3.71 -32.11 30.35
CA GLY A 391 3.92 -31.98 28.92
C GLY A 391 2.64 -31.96 28.07
N ASN A 392 1.46 -31.92 28.70
CA ASN A 392 0.18 -31.82 28.00
C ASN A 392 -0.03 -30.42 27.40
N VAL A 393 0.44 -30.25 26.17
CA VAL A 393 0.35 -29.00 25.39
C VAL A 393 -1.09 -28.46 25.31
N SER A 394 -2.12 -29.33 25.35
CA SER A 394 -3.52 -28.90 25.29
C SER A 394 -4.04 -28.32 26.60
N GLN A 395 -3.52 -28.75 27.74
CA GLN A 395 -3.84 -28.18 29.06
C GLN A 395 -2.99 -26.94 29.31
N ALA A 396 -1.70 -26.98 28.96
CA ALA A 396 -0.81 -25.83 29.08
C ALA A 396 -1.30 -24.64 28.24
N ALA A 397 -1.74 -24.86 27.01
CA ALA A 397 -2.33 -23.82 26.17
C ALA A 397 -3.58 -23.19 26.78
N ARG A 398 -4.45 -24.00 27.40
CA ARG A 398 -5.65 -23.52 28.11
C ARG A 398 -5.29 -22.69 29.34
N GLN A 399 -4.29 -23.10 30.12
CA GLN A 399 -3.85 -22.37 31.30
C GLN A 399 -3.14 -21.06 30.95
N LEU A 400 -2.41 -21.02 29.84
CA LEU A 400 -1.74 -19.83 29.33
C LEU A 400 -2.65 -18.88 28.54
N GLY A 401 -3.90 -19.27 28.29
CA GLY A 401 -4.84 -18.46 27.50
C GLY A 401 -4.46 -18.32 26.02
N VAL A 402 -3.66 -19.24 25.48
CA VAL A 402 -3.19 -19.23 24.07
C VAL A 402 -3.72 -20.45 23.31
N SER A 403 -3.76 -20.38 21.97
CA SER A 403 -4.17 -21.54 21.17
C SER A 403 -3.12 -22.67 21.23
N ARG A 404 -3.58 -23.93 21.08
CA ARG A 404 -2.66 -25.09 20.98
C ARG A 404 -1.67 -24.93 19.83
N GLY A 405 -2.12 -24.38 18.70
CA GLY A 405 -1.28 -24.10 17.54
C GLY A 405 -0.18 -23.07 17.86
N THR A 406 -0.52 -22.00 18.60
CA THR A 406 0.42 -20.99 19.08
C THR A 406 1.51 -21.60 19.97
N LEU A 407 1.12 -22.49 20.89
CA LEU A 407 2.06 -23.17 21.78
C LEU A 407 2.98 -24.13 21.02
N TYR A 408 2.44 -24.95 20.11
CA TYR A 408 3.24 -25.83 19.24
C TYR A 408 4.22 -25.06 18.35
N ARG A 409 3.81 -23.90 17.82
CA ARG A 409 4.64 -23.07 16.94
C ARG A 409 5.81 -22.44 17.71
N ARG A 410 5.56 -21.93 18.92
CA ARG A 410 6.62 -21.42 19.82
C ARG A 410 7.60 -22.53 20.22
N LEU A 411 7.11 -23.71 20.59
CA LEU A 411 7.95 -24.86 20.92
C LEU A 411 8.78 -25.35 19.73
N ARG A 412 8.24 -25.30 18.50
CA ARG A 412 8.99 -25.63 17.29
C ARG A 412 10.08 -24.60 17.01
N GLY A 413 9.76 -23.30 17.11
CA GLY A 413 10.72 -22.22 16.91
C GLY A 413 11.90 -22.28 17.88
N TRP A 414 11.67 -22.62 19.15
CA TRP A 414 12.77 -22.81 20.12
C TRP A 414 13.64 -24.03 19.78
N ARG A 415 13.04 -25.15 19.40
CA ARG A 415 13.78 -26.35 18.97
C ARG A 415 14.65 -26.11 17.73
N GLU A 416 14.28 -25.18 16.86
CA GLU A 416 15.07 -24.79 15.70
C GLU A 416 16.19 -23.82 16.07
N GLN A 417 15.96 -22.91 17.03
CA GLN A 417 16.98 -22.01 17.58
C GLN A 417 18.06 -22.74 18.41
N ASP A 418 17.65 -23.71 19.23
CA ASP A 418 18.56 -24.52 20.05
C ASP A 418 19.44 -25.46 19.19
N LYS A 419 18.98 -25.83 17.99
CA LYS A 419 19.76 -26.59 17.01
C LYS A 419 20.81 -25.76 16.26
N GLY A 420 20.70 -24.43 16.27
CA GLY A 420 21.62 -23.51 15.61
C GLY A 420 22.77 -23.00 16.48
N THR A 421 22.80 -23.34 17.77
CA THR A 421 23.82 -22.86 18.72
C THR A 421 24.93 -23.91 18.92
N PRO A 422 26.19 -23.68 18.51
CA PRO A 422 27.27 -24.63 18.76
C PRO A 422 27.59 -24.70 20.27
N PRO A 423 28.05 -25.86 20.78
CA PRO A 423 28.34 -26.02 22.20
C PRO A 423 29.46 -25.05 22.64
N ARG A 424 29.21 -24.28 23.71
CA ARG A 424 30.24 -23.48 24.38
C ARG A 424 31.33 -24.42 24.89
N ALA A 425 32.57 -24.17 24.48
CA ALA A 425 33.74 -24.87 25.00
C ALA A 425 33.87 -24.66 26.52
N PRO A 426 34.31 -25.68 27.28
CA PRO A 426 34.48 -25.56 28.71
C PRO A 426 35.63 -24.58 29.03
N GLY A 427 35.33 -23.61 29.90
CA GLY A 427 36.30 -22.71 30.53
C GLY A 427 36.44 -23.02 32.01
#